data_AF-A0A1G6F2M8-F1
#
_entry.id   AF-A0A1G6F2M8-F1
#
_cell.length_a   1.000
_cell.length_b   1.000
_cell.length_c   1.000
_cell.angle_alpha   90.00
_cell.angle_beta   90.00
_cell.angle_gamma   90.00
#
_symmetry.space_group_name_H-M   'P 1'
#
loop_
_entity.id
_entity.type
_entity.pdbx_description
1 polymer ?
#
loop_
_entity_poly.entity_id
_entity_poly.type
_entity_poly.pdbx_seq_one_letter_code
_entity_poly.pdbx_strand_id
1 'polypeptide(L)'
;MTQSKPCFYMTWTQEGDETSQKEMSKRYRKLAEKYGCKVAPVGEKWWEYIHEHPEADLFYEDRKHASLEGSKLIARTIYETLKDDMQ
;
A
#
# COMPACT_ATOMS: atom_id res chain seq x y z
N MET A 1 -7.48 -17.48 24.19
CA MET A 1 -7.42 -16.13 23.59
C MET A 1 -6.66 -16.26 22.28
N THR A 2 -7.25 -15.88 21.15
CA THR A 2 -6.54 -15.84 19.86
C THR A 2 -5.63 -14.61 19.84
N GLN A 3 -4.35 -14.78 19.54
CA GLN A 3 -3.40 -13.68 19.41
C GLN A 3 -3.47 -13.13 17.98
N SER A 4 -3.65 -11.82 17.83
CA SER A 4 -3.58 -11.13 16.53
C SER A 4 -2.31 -10.30 16.44
N LYS A 5 -1.76 -10.18 15.23
CA LYS A 5 -0.63 -9.28 14.92
C LYS A 5 -1.13 -8.20 13.95
N PRO A 6 -1.15 -6.91 14.35
CA PRO A 6 -1.58 -5.84 13.46
C PRO A 6 -0.56 -5.57 12.36
N CYS A 7 -1.07 -5.16 11.19
CA CYS A 7 -0.29 -4.67 10.07
C CYS A 7 -0.93 -3.37 9.57
N PHE A 8 -0.11 -2.34 9.34
CA PHE A 8 -0.59 -1.09 8.78
C PHE A 8 -0.71 -1.18 7.27
N TYR A 9 -1.87 -0.80 6.74
CA TYR A 9 -2.11 -0.64 5.32
C TYR A 9 -1.74 0.78 4.89
N MET A 10 -0.57 0.98 4.26
CA MET A 10 -0.13 2.27 3.75
C MET A 10 -0.75 2.54 2.38
N THR A 11 -1.77 3.40 2.34
CA THR A 11 -2.49 3.78 1.10
C THR A 11 -1.63 4.56 0.10
N TRP A 12 -2.20 4.84 -1.08
CA TRP A 12 -1.67 5.78 -2.08
C TRP A 12 -2.21 7.20 -1.87
N THR A 13 -1.52 8.19 -2.44
CA THR A 13 -1.98 9.59 -2.52
C THR A 13 -2.93 9.80 -3.70
N GLN A 14 -3.55 10.98 -3.77
CA GLN A 14 -4.42 11.33 -4.90
C GLN A 14 -3.64 11.27 -6.22
N GLU A 15 -4.35 11.00 -7.32
CA GLU A 15 -3.77 11.05 -8.66
C GLU A 15 -3.09 12.42 -8.89
N GLY A 16 -1.86 12.39 -9.40
CA GLY A 16 -1.04 13.59 -9.61
C GLY A 16 -0.29 14.11 -8.39
N ASP A 17 -0.46 13.54 -7.19
CA ASP A 17 0.24 13.94 -5.97
C ASP A 17 1.17 12.84 -5.43
N GLU A 18 2.01 12.27 -6.30
CA GLU A 18 3.04 11.31 -5.89
C GLU A 18 4.01 11.91 -4.86
N THR A 19 4.30 13.21 -4.97
CA THR A 19 5.27 13.88 -4.09
C THR A 19 4.91 13.77 -2.60
N SER A 20 3.62 13.79 -2.27
CA SER A 20 3.13 13.63 -0.90
C SER A 20 3.24 12.19 -0.37
N GLN A 21 3.42 11.19 -1.26
CA GLN A 21 3.56 9.79 -0.85
C GLN A 21 4.76 9.61 0.08
N LYS A 22 5.88 10.32 -0.15
CA LYS A 22 7.08 10.20 0.68
C LYS A 22 6.80 10.54 2.15
N GLU A 23 6.07 11.62 2.41
CA GLU A 23 5.73 12.05 3.77
C GLU A 23 4.69 11.12 4.41
N MET A 24 3.69 10.66 3.66
CA MET A 24 2.73 9.65 4.15
C MET A 24 3.45 8.35 4.53
N SER A 25 4.35 7.87 3.68
CA SER A 25 5.10 6.62 3.89
C SER A 25 5.99 6.71 5.12
N LYS A 26 6.61 7.88 5.36
CA LYS A 26 7.37 8.16 6.58
C LYS A 26 6.50 8.06 7.85
N ARG A 27 5.26 8.56 7.81
CA ARG A 27 4.34 8.51 8.95
C ARG A 27 3.91 7.09 9.30
N TYR A 28 3.58 6.29 8.29
CA TYR A 28 3.25 4.88 8.48
C TYR A 28 4.42 4.10 9.09
N ARG A 29 5.64 4.28 8.57
CA ARG A 29 6.84 3.62 9.14
C ARG A 29 7.12 4.05 10.57
N LYS A 30 6.96 5.34 10.90
CA LYS A 30 7.11 5.84 12.27
C LYS A 30 6.10 5.20 13.24
N LEU A 31 4.85 5.01 12.80
CA LEU A 31 3.84 4.31 13.61
C LEU A 31 4.18 2.82 13.76
N ALA A 32 4.61 2.18 12.69
CA ALA A 32 5.01 0.78 12.69
C ALA A 32 6.18 0.50 13.63
N GLU A 33 7.22 1.34 13.60
CA GLU A 33 8.34 1.29 14.54
C GLU A 33 7.86 1.46 15.99
N LYS A 34 7.01 2.47 16.25
CA LYS A 34 6.48 2.74 17.59
C LYS A 34 5.68 1.58 18.18
N TYR A 35 4.93 0.85 17.36
CA TYR A 35 4.02 -0.21 17.81
C TYR A 35 4.50 -1.63 17.47
N GLY A 36 5.71 -1.80 16.92
CA GLY A 36 6.24 -3.10 16.52
C GLY A 36 5.38 -3.81 15.47
N CYS A 37 4.79 -3.07 14.54
CA CYS A 37 3.87 -3.59 13.51
C CYS A 37 4.57 -3.68 12.15
N LYS A 38 4.06 -4.54 11.26
CA LYS A 38 4.43 -4.49 9.83
C LYS A 38 3.72 -3.35 9.12
N VAL A 39 4.22 -2.98 7.93
CA VAL A 39 3.56 -2.07 7.00
C VAL A 39 3.44 -2.78 5.66
N ALA A 40 2.24 -2.84 5.10
CA ALA A 40 2.02 -3.16 3.69
C ALA A 40 2.19 -1.87 2.87
N PRO A 41 3.29 -1.70 2.11
CA PRO A 41 3.67 -0.42 1.49
C PRO A 41 2.92 -0.18 0.17
N VAL A 42 1.59 -0.24 0.19
CA VAL A 42 0.78 -0.21 -1.03
C VAL A 42 0.98 1.07 -1.83
N GLY A 43 1.00 2.25 -1.19
CA GLY A 43 1.18 3.49 -1.92
C GLY A 43 2.55 3.65 -2.58
N GLU A 44 3.60 3.04 -2.04
CA GLU A 44 4.91 3.04 -2.73
C GLU A 44 4.88 2.11 -3.93
N LYS A 45 4.33 0.90 -3.77
CA LYS A 45 4.13 -0.04 -4.86
C LYS A 45 3.19 0.49 -5.94
N TRP A 46 2.22 1.32 -5.56
CA TRP A 46 1.32 2.00 -6.48
C TRP A 46 2.06 2.89 -7.46
N TRP A 47 2.93 3.78 -6.96
CA TRP A 47 3.67 4.70 -7.81
C TRP A 47 4.80 4.00 -8.58
N GLU A 48 5.50 3.05 -7.96
CA GLU A 48 6.45 2.19 -8.68
C GLU A 48 5.77 1.51 -9.89
N TYR A 49 4.58 0.93 -9.68
CA TYR A 49 3.84 0.24 -10.74
C TYR A 49 3.37 1.19 -11.84
N ILE A 50 2.88 2.40 -11.52
CA ILE A 50 2.50 3.40 -12.53
C ILE A 50 3.70 3.81 -13.39
N HIS A 51 4.90 3.94 -12.81
CA HIS A 51 6.11 4.27 -13.56
C HIS A 51 6.59 3.12 -14.45
N GLU A 52 6.47 1.89 -13.97
CA GLU A 52 6.85 0.68 -14.72
C GLU A 52 5.83 0.31 -15.81
N HIS A 53 4.55 0.65 -15.60
CA HIS A 53 3.41 0.29 -16.45
C HIS A 53 2.50 1.50 -16.71
N PRO A 54 2.93 2.50 -17.49
CA PRO A 54 2.15 3.71 -17.75
C PRO A 54 0.83 3.44 -18.50
N GLU A 55 0.68 2.27 -19.11
CA GLU A 55 -0.57 1.80 -19.74
C GLU A 55 -1.62 1.30 -18.75
N ALA A 56 -1.22 1.00 -17.50
CA ALA A 56 -2.10 0.45 -16.50
C ALA A 56 -2.87 1.55 -15.77
N ASP A 57 -4.19 1.42 -15.70
CA ASP A 57 -5.01 2.32 -14.90
C ASP A 57 -5.34 1.70 -13.54
N LEU A 58 -4.61 2.12 -12.51
CA LEU A 58 -4.83 1.65 -11.15
C LEU A 58 -6.00 2.34 -10.46
N PHE A 59 -6.46 3.48 -10.97
CA PHE A 59 -7.54 4.24 -10.37
C PHE A 59 -8.89 3.83 -10.96
N TYR A 60 -9.93 3.78 -10.12
CA TYR A 60 -11.30 3.60 -10.55
C TYR A 60 -11.81 4.85 -11.31
N GLU A 61 -13.00 4.77 -11.89
CA GLU A 61 -13.61 5.86 -12.67
C GLU A 61 -13.68 7.20 -11.91
N ASP A 62 -13.71 7.16 -10.58
CA ASP A 62 -13.74 8.34 -9.71
C ASP A 62 -12.36 8.95 -9.38
N ARG A 63 -11.29 8.36 -9.92
CA ARG A 63 -9.88 8.75 -9.73
C ARG A 63 -9.39 8.77 -8.27
N LYS A 64 -10.13 8.14 -7.35
CA LYS A 64 -9.81 8.11 -5.91
C LYS A 64 -9.67 6.69 -5.39
N HIS A 65 -10.59 5.81 -5.77
CA HIS A 65 -10.57 4.41 -5.37
C HIS A 65 -9.73 3.57 -6.33
N ALA A 66 -9.41 2.34 -5.93
CA ALA A 66 -8.68 1.42 -6.77
C ALA A 66 -9.58 0.78 -7.84
N SER A 67 -9.04 0.67 -9.05
CA SER A 67 -9.62 -0.15 -10.12
C SER A 67 -9.48 -1.64 -9.79
N LEU A 68 -9.90 -2.51 -10.71
CA LEU A 68 -9.62 -3.94 -10.62
C LEU A 68 -8.11 -4.22 -10.58
N GLU A 69 -7.32 -3.57 -11.44
CA GLU A 69 -5.86 -3.75 -11.46
C GLU A 69 -5.21 -3.16 -10.21
N GLY A 70 -5.65 -1.98 -9.76
CA GLY A 70 -5.23 -1.42 -8.48
C GLY A 70 -5.52 -2.36 -7.31
N SER A 71 -6.69 -3.00 -7.29
CA SER A 71 -7.07 -3.96 -6.26
C SER A 71 -6.20 -5.22 -6.27
N LYS A 72 -5.80 -5.71 -7.45
CA LYS A 72 -4.84 -6.83 -7.56
C LYS A 72 -3.47 -6.46 -7.01
N LEU A 73 -2.99 -5.25 -7.29
CA LEU A 73 -1.73 -4.75 -6.75
C LEU A 73 -1.79 -4.66 -5.21
N ILE A 74 -2.85 -4.06 -4.66
CA ILE A 74 -3.11 -4.00 -3.22
C ILE A 74 -3.04 -5.39 -2.59
N ALA A 75 -3.81 -6.34 -3.13
CA ALA A 75 -3.88 -7.71 -2.61
C ALA A 75 -2.51 -8.40 -2.63
N ARG A 76 -1.76 -8.27 -3.74
CA ARG A 76 -0.40 -8.80 -3.88
C ARG A 76 0.53 -8.22 -2.83
N THR A 77 0.56 -6.90 -2.67
CA THR A 77 1.45 -6.22 -1.71
C THR A 77 1.13 -6.62 -0.27
N ILE A 78 -0.14 -6.72 0.09
CA ILE A 78 -0.56 -7.19 1.42
C ILE A 78 -0.13 -8.65 1.62
N TYR A 79 -0.40 -9.52 0.64
CA TYR A 79 0.00 -10.93 0.71
C TYR A 79 1.52 -11.08 0.89
N GLU A 80 2.32 -10.37 0.08
CA GLU A 80 3.79 -10.41 0.16
C GLU A 80 4.32 -9.92 1.51
N THR A 81 3.63 -8.97 2.14
CA THR A 81 3.98 -8.46 3.48
C THR A 81 3.72 -9.51 4.58
N LEU A 82 2.66 -10.30 4.42
CA LEU A 82 2.13 -11.17 5.47
C LEU A 82 2.47 -12.65 5.29
N LYS A 83 2.81 -13.12 4.08
CA LYS A 83 2.98 -14.55 3.75
C LYS A 83 3.94 -15.28 4.69
N ASP A 84 4.99 -14.63 5.18
CA ASP A 84 5.97 -15.25 6.07
C ASP A 84 5.45 -15.41 7.52
N ASP A 85 4.36 -14.72 7.89
CA ASP A 85 3.72 -14.83 9.21
C ASP A 85 2.56 -15.84 9.23
N MET A 86 2.17 -16.41 8.08
CA MET A 86 0.99 -17.27 7.93
C MET A 86 1.26 -18.76 8.27
N GLN A 87 2.22 -19.04 9.15
CA GLN A 87 2.59 -20.40 9.58
C GLN A 87 1.72 -20.93 10.71
#